data_AF-A0A7G6Y5E2-F1
#
_entry.id   AF-A0A7G6Y5E2-F1
#
_cell.length_a   1.000
_cell.length_b   1.000
_cell.length_c   1.000
_cell.angle_alpha   90.00
_cell.angle_beta   90.00
_cell.angle_gamma   90.00
#
_symmetry.space_group_name_H-M   'P 1'
#
loop_
_entity.id
_entity.type
_entity.pdbx_description
1 polymer ?
#
loop_
_entity_poly.entity_id
_entity_poly.type
_entity_poly.pdbx_seq_one_letter_code
_entity_poly.pdbx_strand_id
1 'polypeptide(L)'
;MRTAAGLPAELVPLGVFLLLAALFVVFGAYLLRRPERAAALFADRDARERFRPRDARAIGLVFTLGGLGLLAVGAVRLVVMLTVR
;
A
#
# COMPACT_ATOMS: atom_id res chain seq x y z
N MET A 1 -2.24 -7.48 27.16
CA MET A 1 -2.22 -8.86 26.60
C MET A 1 -1.01 -8.99 25.69
N ARG A 2 -0.15 -10.01 25.88
CA ARG A 2 0.98 -10.33 24.97
C ARG A 2 0.54 -11.42 24.00
N THR A 3 1.02 -11.40 22.75
CA THR A 3 0.76 -12.48 21.78
C THR A 3 1.51 -13.75 22.18
N ALA A 4 1.20 -14.89 21.55
CA ALA A 4 1.93 -16.15 21.73
C ALA A 4 3.44 -16.05 21.45
N ALA A 5 3.88 -14.98 20.77
CA ALA A 5 5.28 -14.66 20.47
C ALA A 5 5.93 -13.67 21.46
N GLY A 6 5.26 -13.29 22.56
CA GLY A 6 5.81 -12.39 23.59
C GLY A 6 5.81 -10.89 23.24
N LEU A 7 5.35 -10.53 22.04
CA LEU A 7 5.20 -9.13 21.62
C LEU A 7 3.92 -8.51 22.23
N PRO A 8 3.91 -7.21 22.53
CA PRO A 8 2.65 -6.50 22.84
C PRO A 8 1.64 -6.74 21.72
N ALA A 9 0.40 -7.08 22.07
CA ALA A 9 -0.65 -7.46 21.11
C ALA A 9 -0.91 -6.41 20.01
N GLU A 10 -0.53 -5.16 20.24
CA GLU A 10 -0.68 -4.04 19.31
C GLU A 10 0.39 -3.99 18.21
N LEU A 11 1.54 -4.65 18.37
CA LEU A 11 2.60 -4.65 17.35
C LEU A 11 2.26 -5.49 16.13
N VAL A 12 1.56 -6.62 16.31
CA VAL A 12 1.20 -7.50 15.18
C VAL A 12 0.24 -6.79 14.22
N PRO A 13 -0.88 -6.18 14.66
CA PRO A 13 -1.74 -5.37 13.80
C PRO A 13 -1.01 -4.20 13.15
N LEU A 14 -0.12 -3.51 13.89
CA LEU A 14 0.64 -2.39 13.35
C LEU A 14 1.63 -2.84 12.25
N GLY A 15 2.28 -3.98 12.46
CA GLY A 15 3.17 -4.59 11.47
C GLY A 15 2.43 -4.97 10.19
N VAL A 16 1.25 -5.61 10.31
CA VAL A 16 0.40 -5.94 9.16
C VAL A 16 -0.07 -4.68 8.44
N PHE A 17 -0.47 -3.65 9.18
CA PHE A 17 -0.86 -2.35 8.61
C PHE A 17 0.28 -1.72 7.81
N LEU A 18 1.49 -1.65 8.38
CA LEU A 18 2.67 -1.11 7.71
C LEU A 18 3.04 -1.92 6.47
N LEU A 19 2.95 -3.24 6.54
CA LEU A 19 3.20 -4.12 5.40
C LEU A 19 2.21 -3.85 4.26
N LEU A 20 0.91 -3.74 4.56
CA LEU A 20 -0.12 -3.42 3.57
C LEU A 20 0.10 -2.03 2.96
N ALA A 21 0.44 -1.03 3.78
CA ALA A 21 0.75 0.31 3.30
C ALA A 21 1.98 0.30 2.37
N ALA A 22 3.03 -0.44 2.71
CA ALA A 22 4.20 -0.62 1.86
C ALA A 22 3.84 -1.32 0.54
N LEU A 23 3.01 -2.36 0.57
CA LEU A 23 2.52 -3.04 -0.63
C LEU A 23 1.75 -2.09 -1.54
N PHE A 24 0.91 -1.20 -0.99
CA PHE A 24 0.23 -0.18 -1.80
C PHE A 24 1.21 0.80 -2.47
N VAL A 25 2.26 1.24 -1.75
CA VAL A 25 3.28 2.10 -2.35
C VAL A 25 4.01 1.40 -3.48
N VAL A 26 4.47 0.17 -3.26
CA VAL A 26 5.20 -0.62 -4.25
C VAL A 26 4.32 -0.90 -5.46
N PHE A 27 3.08 -1.30 -5.24
CA PHE A 27 2.12 -1.55 -6.31
C PHE A 27 1.85 -0.28 -7.12
N GLY A 28 1.56 0.84 -6.47
CA GLY A 28 1.35 2.11 -7.15
C GLY A 28 2.57 2.57 -7.94
N ALA A 29 3.77 2.42 -7.38
CA ALA A 29 5.02 2.77 -8.04
C ALA A 29 5.30 1.87 -9.25
N TYR A 30 4.94 0.59 -9.17
CA TYR A 30 5.00 -0.33 -10.29
C TYR A 30 4.07 0.11 -11.43
N LEU A 31 2.82 0.46 -11.12
CA LEU A 31 1.85 0.95 -12.10
C LEU A 31 2.33 2.25 -12.78
N LEU A 32 2.93 3.17 -12.01
CA LEU A 32 3.50 4.41 -12.53
C LEU A 32 4.69 4.16 -13.46
N ARG A 33 5.58 3.22 -13.11
CA ARG A 33 6.80 2.91 -13.89
C ARG A 33 6.51 2.10 -15.15
N ARG A 34 5.49 1.23 -15.16
CA ARG A 34 5.17 0.36 -16.30
C ARG A 34 3.69 0.45 -16.68
N PRO A 35 3.21 1.61 -17.14
CA PRO A 35 1.79 1.86 -17.38
C PRO A 35 1.20 1.00 -18.50
N GLU A 36 2.01 0.60 -19.50
CA GLU A 36 1.55 -0.29 -20.58
C GLU A 36 1.29 -1.72 -20.08
N ARG A 37 2.18 -2.24 -19.21
CA ARG A 37 2.01 -3.57 -18.61
C ARG A 37 0.90 -3.58 -17.57
N ALA A 38 0.75 -2.47 -16.85
CA ALA A 38 -0.37 -2.26 -15.94
C ALA A 38 -1.70 -2.24 -16.70
N ALA A 39 -1.79 -1.50 -17.80
CA ALA A 39 -2.99 -1.47 -18.63
C ALA A 39 -3.33 -2.87 -19.16
N ALA A 40 -2.35 -3.71 -19.49
CA ALA A 40 -2.57 -5.11 -19.86
C ALA A 40 -3.05 -5.99 -18.69
N LEU A 41 -2.64 -5.69 -17.46
CA LEU A 41 -3.06 -6.40 -16.23
C LEU A 41 -4.53 -6.12 -15.89
N PHE A 42 -5.01 -4.92 -16.23
CA PHE A 42 -6.40 -4.50 -16.09
C PHE A 42 -7.20 -4.58 -17.40
N ALA A 43 -6.59 -5.07 -18.49
CA ALA A 43 -7.26 -5.22 -19.77
C ALA A 43 -8.20 -6.42 -19.68
N ASP A 44 -9.39 -6.18 -19.18
CA ASP A 44 -10.47 -7.14 -19.22
C ASP A 44 -11.01 -7.26 -20.66
N ARG A 45 -11.21 -8.48 -21.13
CA ARG A 45 -11.66 -8.73 -22.51
C ARG A 45 -13.12 -8.29 -22.73
N ASP A 46 -13.89 -8.21 -21.65
CA ASP A 46 -15.31 -7.87 -21.65
C ASP A 46 -15.60 -6.42 -21.23
N ALA A 47 -14.57 -5.61 -20.96
CA ALA A 47 -14.77 -4.21 -20.60
C ALA A 47 -15.19 -3.38 -21.82
N ARG A 48 -16.30 -2.63 -21.69
CA ARG A 48 -16.80 -1.69 -22.71
C ARG A 48 -15.78 -0.62 -23.12
N GLU A 49 -14.84 -0.27 -22.26
CA GLU A 49 -13.76 0.66 -22.56
C GLU A 49 -12.39 0.03 -22.33
N ARG A 50 -11.48 0.24 -23.29
CA ARG A 50 -10.12 -0.28 -23.25
C ARG A 50 -9.31 0.51 -22.22
N PHE A 51 -8.93 -0.14 -21.12
CA PHE A 51 -8.17 0.47 -20.03
C PHE A 51 -6.90 1.17 -20.54
N ARG A 52 -6.80 2.50 -20.41
CA ARG A 52 -5.68 3.25 -20.99
C ARG A 52 -4.49 3.26 -20.03
N PRO A 53 -3.25 3.37 -20.57
CA PRO A 53 -2.06 3.58 -19.74
C PRO A 53 -2.14 4.81 -18.81
N ARG A 54 -2.95 5.81 -19.18
CA ARG A 54 -3.21 7.00 -18.37
C ARG A 54 -4.01 6.68 -17.09
N ASP A 55 -4.97 5.78 -17.18
CA ASP A 55 -5.81 5.37 -16.04
C ASP A 55 -5.01 4.52 -15.06
N ALA A 56 -4.16 3.62 -15.59
CA ALA A 56 -3.19 2.88 -14.81
C ALA A 56 -2.22 3.80 -14.04
N ARG A 57 -1.76 4.90 -14.65
CA ARG A 57 -0.96 5.92 -13.94
C ARG A 57 -1.76 6.61 -12.85
N ALA A 58 -3.00 7.02 -13.12
CA ALA A 58 -3.83 7.71 -12.13
C ALA A 58 -4.06 6.83 -10.89
N ILE A 59 -4.39 5.55 -11.10
CA ILE A 59 -4.51 4.58 -10.01
C ILE A 59 -3.19 4.38 -9.29
N GLY A 60 -2.10 4.22 -10.05
CA GLY A 60 -0.76 4.10 -9.47
C GLY A 60 -0.42 5.27 -8.55
N LEU A 61 -0.78 6.49 -8.96
CA LEU A 61 -0.56 7.71 -8.19
C LEU A 61 -1.38 7.73 -6.89
N VAL A 62 -2.66 7.35 -6.95
CA VAL A 62 -3.52 7.22 -5.76
C VAL A 62 -2.97 6.19 -4.78
N PHE A 63 -2.60 5.01 -5.27
CA PHE A 63 -2.02 3.95 -4.43
C PHE A 63 -0.70 4.36 -3.80
N THR A 64 0.17 5.02 -4.55
CA THR A 64 1.46 5.50 -4.03
C THR A 64 1.27 6.59 -2.99
N LEU A 65 0.46 7.62 -3.26
CA LEU A 65 0.23 8.71 -2.31
C LEU A 65 -0.52 8.22 -1.06
N GLY A 66 -1.58 7.43 -1.24
CA GLY A 66 -2.34 6.84 -0.14
C GLY A 66 -1.47 5.92 0.71
N GLY A 67 -0.70 5.04 0.08
CA GLY A 67 0.24 4.15 0.76
C GLY A 67 1.34 4.91 1.52
N LEU A 68 1.90 5.98 0.94
CA LEU A 68 2.89 6.82 1.62
C LEU A 68 2.29 7.53 2.83
N GLY A 69 1.07 8.05 2.71
CA GLY A 69 0.34 8.65 3.82
C GLY A 69 0.10 7.66 4.96
N LEU A 70 -0.38 6.46 4.62
CA LEU A 70 -0.59 5.38 5.60
C LEU A 70 0.72 4.94 6.26
N LEU A 71 1.82 4.81 5.49
CA LEU A 71 3.14 4.51 6.03
C LEU A 71 3.60 5.59 7.02
N ALA A 72 3.43 6.86 6.68
CA ALA A 72 3.81 7.96 7.57
C ALA A 72 3.03 7.90 8.89
N VAL A 73 1.70 7.71 8.83
CA VAL A 73 0.86 7.57 10.04
C VAL A 73 1.26 6.35 10.86
N GLY A 74 1.48 5.20 10.21
CA GLY A 74 1.93 3.98 10.89
C GLY A 74 3.30 4.14 11.53
N ALA A 75 4.23 4.83 10.86
CA ALA A 75 5.57 5.09 11.36
C ALA A 75 5.54 6.04 12.57
N VAL A 76 4.75 7.12 12.50
CA VAL A 76 4.53 8.02 13.65
C VAL A 76 3.96 7.25 14.83
N ARG A 77 2.93 6.41 14.61
CA ARG A 77 2.35 5.57 15.66
C ARG A 77 3.37 4.60 16.25
N LEU A 78 4.21 3.98 15.41
CA LEU A 78 5.29 3.10 15.85
C LEU A 78 6.29 3.85 16.74
N VAL A 79 6.72 5.05 16.32
CA VAL A 79 7.64 5.89 17.12
C VAL A 79 7.01 6.24 18.47
N VAL A 80 5.77 6.72 18.49
CA VAL A 80 5.06 7.04 19.75
C VAL A 80 4.98 5.81 20.65
N MET A 81 4.65 4.64 20.12
CA MET A 81 4.58 3.39 20.88
C MET A 81 5.94 2.97 21.44
N LEU A 82 7.03 3.27 20.75
CA LEU A 82 8.39 2.94 21.20
C LEU A 82 8.95 3.98 22.19
N THR A 83 8.50 5.24 22.12
CA THR A 83 8.97 6.33 22.99
C THR A 83 8.17 6.45 24.29
N VAL A 84 6.88 6.13 24.27
CA VAL A 84 5.98 6.23 25.45
C VAL A 84 6.00 4.95 26.29
N ARG A 85 6.80 3.96 25.89
CA ARG A 85 6.93 2.67 26.56
C ARG A 85 8.23 2.59 27.35
#